data_AF-A0A2S7N3Z9-F1
#
_entry.id   AF-A0A2S7N3Z9-F1
#
_cell.length_a   1.000
_cell.length_b   1.000
_cell.length_c   1.000
_cell.angle_alpha   90.00
_cell.angle_beta   90.00
_cell.angle_gamma   90.00
#
_symmetry.space_group_name_H-M   'P 1'
#
loop_
_entity.id
_entity.type
_entity.pdbx_description
1 polymer ?
#
loop_
_entity_poly.entity_id
_entity_poly.type
_entity_poly.pdbx_seq_one_letter_code
_entity_poly.pdbx_strand_id
1 'polypeptide(L)' 'MKNWLLSFGISTTMILGGGFLIRFVRDGDFYIAEFIGGIVGIILIIISFLLKGSMKQDNSF' A
#
# COMPACT_ATOMS: atom_id res chain seq x y z
N MET A 1 -11.89 -10.70 7.01
CA MET A 1 -11.71 -9.31 6.51
C MET A 1 -10.38 -8.66 6.92
N LYS A 2 -9.78 -8.98 8.07
CA LYS A 2 -8.54 -8.34 8.59
C LYS A 2 -7.32 -8.37 7.65
N ASN A 3 -7.20 -9.38 6.79
CA ASN A 3 -6.11 -9.48 5.81
C ASN A 3 -6.43 -8.84 4.45
N TRP A 4 -7.71 -8.51 4.20
CA TRP A 4 -8.13 -7.98 2.90
C TRP A 4 -7.56 -6.59 2.65
N LEU A 5 -7.51 -5.74 3.68
CA LEU A 5 -6.94 -4.39 3.58
C LEU A 5 -5.44 -4.42 3.29
N LEU A 6 -4.73 -5.38 3.89
CA LEU A 6 -3.30 -5.60 3.67
C LEU A 6 -3.03 -6.16 2.27
N SER A 7 -3.80 -7.19 1.86
CA SER A 7 -3.70 -7.74 0.50
C SER A 7 -4.06 -6.72 -0.57
N PHE A 8 -5.08 -5.89 -0.35
CA PHE A 8 -5.47 -4.83 -1.25
C PHE A 8 -4.38 -3.76 -1.35
N GLY A 9 -3.85 -3.30 -0.21
CA GLY A 9 -2.72 -2.36 -0.19
C GLY A 9 -1.49 -2.88 -0.94
N ILE A 10 -1.10 -4.14 -0.72
CA ILE A 10 0.00 -4.78 -1.45
C ILE A 10 -0.27 -4.81 -2.96
N SER A 11 -1.44 -5.27 -3.38
CA SER A 11 -1.81 -5.34 -4.80
C SER A 11 -1.79 -3.95 -5.45
N THR A 12 -2.36 -2.94 -4.78
CA THR A 12 -2.38 -1.56 -5.28
C THR A 12 -0.97 -0.98 -5.40
N THR A 13 -0.11 -1.17 -4.40
CA THR A 13 1.29 -0.73 -4.46
C THR A 13 2.06 -1.47 -5.55
N MET A 14 1.84 -2.76 -5.73
CA MET A 14 2.59 -3.56 -6.70
C MET A 14 2.17 -3.24 -8.15
N ILE A 15 0.87 -3.06 -8.40
CA ILE A 15 0.34 -2.77 -9.74
C ILE A 15 0.60 -1.30 -10.10
N LEU A 16 0.16 -0.35 -9.27
CA LEU A 16 0.26 1.08 -9.57
C LEU A 16 1.65 1.63 -9.26
N GLY A 17 2.18 1.35 -8.08
CA GLY A 17 3.52 1.82 -7.69
C GLY A 17 4.64 1.11 -8.45
N GLY A 18 4.53 -0.21 -8.63
CA GLY A 18 5.48 -0.97 -9.45
C GLY A 18 5.43 -0.55 -10.92
N GLY A 19 4.23 -0.39 -11.49
CA GLY A 19 4.04 0.13 -12.84
C GLY A 19 4.64 1.53 -13.01
N PHE A 20 4.36 2.42 -12.06
CA PHE A 20 4.94 3.77 -12.00
C PHE A 20 6.47 3.72 -12.00
N LEU A 21 7.10 2.94 -11.10
CA LEU A 21 8.55 2.86 -11.00
C LEU A 21 9.19 2.34 -12.29
N ILE A 22 8.59 1.33 -12.91
CA ILE A 22 9.10 0.78 -14.18
C ILE A 22 9.07 1.87 -15.26
N ARG A 23 7.96 2.58 -15.43
CA ARG A 23 7.84 3.64 -16.44
C ARG A 23 8.74 4.83 -16.14
N PHE A 24 8.80 5.24 -14.87
CA PHE A 24 9.66 6.33 -14.45
C PHE A 24 11.14 6.03 -14.72
N VAL A 25 11.59 4.81 -14.43
CA VAL A 25 12.99 4.41 -14.68
C VAL A 25 13.27 4.15 -16.15
N ARG A 26 12.33 3.55 -16.89
CA ARG A 26 12.52 3.16 -18.29
C ARG A 26 12.37 4.34 -19.25
N ASP A 27 11.29 5.10 -19.08
CA ASP A 27 10.86 6.12 -20.02
C ASP A 27 11.17 7.54 -19.49
N GLY A 28 11.48 7.69 -18.20
CA GLY A 28 11.68 9.00 -17.56
C GLY A 28 10.38 9.75 -17.27
N ASP A 29 9.24 9.18 -17.66
CA ASP A 29 7.94 9.82 -17.59
C ASP A 29 7.29 9.68 -16.22
N PHE A 30 6.86 10.82 -15.66
CA PHE A 30 6.21 10.86 -14.36
C PHE A 30 4.69 10.72 -14.49
N TYR A 31 4.20 9.49 -14.34
CA TYR A 31 2.76 9.20 -14.33
C TYR A 31 2.15 9.49 -12.95
N ILE A 32 1.68 10.72 -12.76
CA ILE A 32 1.14 11.24 -11.48
C ILE A 32 0.03 10.35 -10.88
N ALA A 33 -0.85 9.78 -11.71
CA ALA A 33 -1.95 8.94 -11.25
C ALA A 33 -1.46 7.60 -10.67
N GLU A 34 -0.46 6.98 -11.31
CA GLU A 34 0.12 5.72 -10.85
C GLU A 34 0.96 5.94 -9.59
N PHE A 35 1.66 7.06 -9.51
CA PHE A 35 2.38 7.48 -8.31
C PHE A 35 1.45 7.64 -7.10
N ILE A 36 0.37 8.43 -7.26
CA ILE A 36 -0.62 8.65 -6.19
C ILE A 36 -1.25 7.31 -5.79
N GLY A 37 -1.61 6.48 -6.77
CA GLY A 37 -2.14 5.14 -6.52
C GLY A 37 -1.18 4.26 -5.71
N GLY A 38 0.11 4.28 -6.05
CA GLY A 38 1.15 3.58 -5.30
C GLY A 38 1.27 4.07 -3.85
N ILE A 39 1.25 5.39 -3.65
CA ILE A 39 1.28 6.03 -2.32
C ILE A 39 0.05 5.61 -1.49
N VAL A 40 -1.15 5.61 -2.08
CA VAL A 40 -2.38 5.16 -1.41
C VAL A 40 -2.24 3.70 -0.98
N GLY A 41 -1.69 2.83 -1.82
CA GLY A 41 -1.41 1.43 -1.46
C GLY A 41 -0.48 1.31 -0.25
N ILE A 42 0.60 2.12 -0.19
CA ILE A 42 1.54 2.14 0.93
C ILE A 42 0.83 2.59 2.22
N ILE A 43 0.01 3.64 2.15
CA ILE A 43 -0.77 4.13 3.29
C ILE A 43 -1.71 3.02 3.81
N LEU A 44 -2.38 2.28 2.93
CA LEU A 44 -3.25 1.17 3.32
C LEU A 44 -2.49 0.04 4.02
N ILE A 45 -1.27 -0.26 3.58
CA ILE A 45 -0.40 -1.24 4.24
C ILE A 45 -0.04 -0.75 5.65
N ILE A 46 0.37 0.51 5.80
CA ILE A 46 0.72 1.11 7.10
C ILE A 46 -0.49 1.06 8.04
N ILE A 47 -1.66 1.50 7.60
CA ILE A 47 -2.90 1.47 8.37
C ILE A 47 -3.24 0.03 8.80
N SER A 48 -3.09 -0.94 7.89
CA SER A 48 -3.31 -2.36 8.22
C SER A 48 -2.40 -2.85 9.35
N PHE A 49 -1.14 -2.43 9.36
CA PHE A 49 -0.21 -2.77 10.44
C PHE A 49 -0.56 -2.07 11.75
N LEU A 50 -0.92 -0.79 11.73
CA LEU A 50 -1.34 -0.05 12.93
C LEU A 50 -2.58 -0.64 13.57
N LEU A 51 -3.59 -1.00 12.77
CA LEU A 51 -4.80 -1.68 13.24
C LEU A 51 -4.51 -3.07 13.83
N LYS A 52 -3.52 -3.79 13.27
CA LYS A 52 -3.08 -5.08 13.81
C LYS A 52 -2.36 -4.92 15.15
N GLY A 53 -1.59 -3.85 15.34
CA GLY A 53 -0.92 -3.52 16.60
C GLY A 53 -1.92 -3.19 17.71
N SER A 54 -2.94 -2.38 17.41
CA SER A 54 -3.98 -1.97 18.35
C SER A 54 -4.78 -3.15 18.92
N MET A 55 -5.17 -4.13 18.09
CA MET A 55 -5.90 -5.32 18.57
C MET A 55 -5.10 -6.24 19.50
N LYS A 56 -3.77 -6.14 19.52
CA LYS A 56 -2.93 -7.02 20.37
C LYS A 56 -2.87 -6.53 21.83
N GLN A 57 -3.21 -5.26 22.09
CA GLN A 57 -3.12 -4.64 23.40
C GLN A 57 -4.41 -4.78 24.23
N ASP A 58 -5.54 -5.07 23.59
CA ASP A 58 -6.86 -5.15 24.22
C ASP A 58 -7.19 -6.53 24.85
N ASN A 59 -6.38 -7.56 24.56
CA ASN A 59 -6.60 -8.94 25.06
C ASN A 59 -5.74 -9.28 26.31
N SER A 60 -5.27 -8.28 27.03
CA SER A 60 -4.39 -8.48 28.20
C SER A 60 -5.01 -8.02 29.50
N PHE A 61 -6.26 -8.40 29.81
CA PHE A 61 -6.82 -8.40 31.17
C PHE A 61 -7.92 -9.45 31.29
#